data_AF-A0AAW4ALK0-F1
#
_entry.id   AF-A0AAW4ALK0-F1
#
_cell.length_a   1.000
_cell.length_b   1.000
_cell.length_c   1.000
_cell.angle_alpha   90.00
_cell.angle_beta   90.00
_cell.angle_gamma   90.00
#
_symmetry.space_group_name_H-M   'P 1'
#
loop_
_entity.id
_entity.type
_entity.pdbx_description
1 polymer ?
#
loop_
_entity_poly.entity_id
_entity_poly.type
_entity_poly.pdbx_seq_one_letter_code
_entity_poly.pdbx_strand_id
1 'polypeptide(L)'
;MKTINIPTKEGRKDVPAFFIDGVEGLAITMVRFGSFDVTHVKSGHFIINGFERFANAAVHMLSIYLAMKESGINPDCEIDEIRKQIIESDRECRNLDGLSIKGYISIVKPIMGFSGEFPWEGDDEGPHCEIDRLMKLLKGNDGE
;
A
#
# COMPACT_ATOMS: atom_id res chain seq x y z
N MET A 1 -9.47 17.46 5.48
CA MET A 1 -8.29 16.64 5.14
C MET A 1 -8.02 15.75 6.33
N LYS A 2 -8.05 14.42 6.17
CA LYS A 2 -7.80 13.49 7.27
C LYS A 2 -6.29 13.42 7.54
N THR A 3 -5.92 13.11 8.78
CA THR A 3 -4.53 12.96 9.19
C THR A 3 -4.33 11.65 9.92
N ILE A 4 -3.10 11.13 9.88
CA ILE A 4 -2.65 9.99 10.68
C ILE A 4 -1.49 10.44 11.53
N ASN A 5 -1.45 9.93 12.75
CA ASN A 5 -0.40 10.20 13.70
C ASN A 5 0.73 9.17 13.52
N ILE A 6 1.89 9.60 13.03
CA ILE A 6 3.03 8.73 12.72
C ILE A 6 4.17 8.88 13.74
N PRO A 7 4.94 7.81 14.00
CA PRO A 7 6.19 7.93 14.77
C PRO A 7 7.31 8.54 13.92
N THR A 8 8.09 9.42 14.53
CA THR A 8 9.26 10.10 13.95
C THR A 8 10.42 10.07 14.96
N LYS A 9 11.61 10.51 14.54
CA LYS A 9 12.76 10.64 15.45
C LYS A 9 12.54 11.66 16.58
N GLU A 10 11.65 12.62 16.37
CA GLU A 10 11.37 13.73 17.31
C GLU A 10 10.12 13.47 18.17
N GLY A 11 9.53 12.27 18.09
CA GLY A 11 8.26 11.94 18.73
C GLY A 11 7.19 11.60 17.69
N ARG A 12 5.94 11.97 17.94
CA ARG A 12 4.82 11.66 17.03
C ARG A 12 4.33 12.92 16.33
N LYS A 13 3.91 12.79 15.07
CA LYS A 13 3.44 13.92 14.25
C LYS A 13 2.22 13.53 13.43
N ASP A 14 1.27 14.44 13.33
CA ASP A 14 0.14 14.29 12.41
C ASP A 14 0.56 14.68 11.00
N VAL A 15 0.31 13.77 10.05
CA VAL A 15 0.59 13.97 8.63
C VAL A 15 -0.68 13.82 7.80
N PRO A 16 -0.77 14.51 6.65
CA PRO A 16 -1.75 14.24 5.62
C PRO A 16 -1.94 12.75 5.34
N ALA A 17 -3.19 12.29 5.31
CA ALA A 17 -3.53 10.92 4.96
C ALA A 17 -4.69 10.86 3.97
N PHE A 18 -4.54 10.00 2.97
CA PHE A 18 -5.54 9.67 1.97
C PHE A 18 -6.00 8.23 2.19
N PHE A 19 -7.31 8.04 2.21
CA PHE A 19 -7.96 6.75 2.41
C PHE A 19 -8.68 6.39 1.12
N ILE A 20 -8.59 5.12 0.72
CA ILE A 20 -9.33 4.58 -0.42
C ILE A 20 -10.53 3.81 0.12
N ASP A 21 -11.71 4.07 -0.44
CA ASP A 21 -12.93 3.37 -0.04
C ASP A 21 -12.79 1.85 -0.28
N GLY A 22 -13.16 1.05 0.73
CA GLY A 22 -13.00 -0.41 0.71
C GLY A 22 -11.62 -0.92 1.16
N VAL A 23 -10.68 -0.03 1.46
CA VAL A 23 -9.36 -0.37 2.03
C VAL A 23 -9.34 -0.05 3.51
N GLU A 24 -9.36 -1.09 4.34
CA GLU A 24 -9.33 -0.98 5.80
C GLU A 24 -7.90 -1.11 6.35
N GLY A 25 -7.63 -0.46 7.48
CA GLY A 25 -6.34 -0.55 8.18
C GLY A 25 -5.15 0.12 7.48
N LEU A 26 -5.27 0.53 6.21
CA LEU A 26 -4.21 1.16 5.42
C LEU A 26 -4.60 2.56 4.93
N ALA A 27 -3.61 3.43 4.76
CA ALA A 27 -3.77 4.75 4.15
C ALA A 27 -2.47 5.20 3.47
N ILE A 28 -2.59 6.13 2.53
CA ILE A 28 -1.44 6.78 1.90
C ILE A 28 -1.13 8.05 2.69
N THR A 29 0.06 8.15 3.26
CA THR A 29 0.51 9.34 4.00
C THR A 29 1.54 10.13 3.21
N MET A 30 1.50 11.46 3.33
CA MET A 30 2.54 12.35 2.78
C MET A 30 3.41 12.89 3.92
N VAL A 31 4.51 12.18 4.23
CA VAL A 31 5.41 12.51 5.35
C VAL A 31 6.37 13.65 4.99
N ARG A 32 6.75 13.73 3.71
CA ARG A 32 7.54 14.82 3.13
C ARG A 32 6.83 15.30 1.87
N PHE A 33 6.99 16.58 1.54
CA PHE A 33 6.42 17.12 0.31
C PHE A 33 6.93 16.32 -0.90
N GLY A 34 6.01 15.82 -1.72
CA GLY A 34 6.32 14.99 -2.88
C GLY A 34 6.76 13.56 -2.56
N SER A 35 6.54 13.08 -1.33
CA SER A 35 6.84 11.70 -0.94
C SER A 35 5.64 11.06 -0.24
N PHE A 36 5.21 9.91 -0.77
CA PHE A 36 4.03 9.17 -0.38
C PHE A 36 4.41 7.79 0.14
N ASP A 37 3.77 7.39 1.23
CA ASP A 37 4.02 6.11 1.92
C ASP A 37 2.70 5.38 2.14
N VAL A 38 2.71 4.05 2.06
CA VAL A 38 1.60 3.20 2.48
C VAL A 38 1.77 2.91 3.97
N THR A 39 0.84 3.40 4.78
CA THR A 39 0.94 3.44 6.24
C THR A 39 -0.20 2.67 6.88
N HIS A 40 0.14 1.87 7.88
CA HIS A 40 -0.83 1.22 8.75
C HIS A 40 -1.48 2.25 9.67
N VAL A 41 -2.81 2.38 9.59
CA VAL A 41 -3.58 3.46 10.20
C VAL A 41 -3.44 3.47 11.72
N LYS A 42 -3.57 2.30 12.37
CA LYS A 42 -3.61 2.22 13.83
C LYS A 42 -2.26 2.52 14.47
N SER A 43 -1.17 2.01 13.90
CA SER A 43 0.18 2.21 14.47
C SER A 43 0.93 3.42 13.92
N GLY A 44 0.50 3.96 12.77
CA GLY A 44 1.19 5.01 12.03
C GLY A 44 2.51 4.57 11.38
N HIS A 45 2.85 3.27 11.40
CA HIS A 45 4.07 2.77 10.77
C HIS A 45 3.85 2.54 9.28
N PHE A 46 4.85 2.92 8.48
CA PHE A 46 4.87 2.59 7.06
C PHE A 46 5.04 1.07 6.87
N ILE A 47 4.32 0.54 5.88
CA ILE A 47 4.48 -0.82 5.35
C ILE A 47 5.36 -0.76 4.09
N ILE A 48 5.08 0.19 3.20
CA ILE A 48 5.94 0.56 2.08
C ILE A 48 6.13 2.08 2.11
N ASN A 49 7.33 2.56 1.79
CA ASN A 49 7.64 3.98 1.78
C ASN A 49 8.43 4.40 0.53
N GLY A 50 8.49 5.72 0.31
CA GLY A 50 9.40 6.34 -0.64
C GLY A 50 8.88 6.52 -2.06
N PHE A 51 7.56 6.59 -2.26
CA PHE A 51 7.01 6.89 -3.58
C PHE A 51 7.04 8.38 -3.88
N GLU A 52 7.54 8.78 -5.05
CA GLU A 52 7.52 10.18 -5.50
C GLU A 52 6.14 10.59 -6.05
N ARG A 53 5.31 9.60 -6.39
CA ARG A 53 3.99 9.78 -7.00
C ARG A 53 2.91 9.10 -6.19
N PHE A 54 1.79 9.81 -6.03
CA PHE A 54 0.63 9.31 -5.31
C PHE A 54 0.02 8.07 -5.97
N ALA A 55 -0.07 8.06 -7.31
CA ALA A 55 -0.65 6.94 -8.07
C ALA A 55 0.10 5.63 -7.80
N ASN A 56 1.44 5.66 -7.76
CA ASN A 56 2.24 4.49 -7.43
C ASN A 56 1.95 4.00 -6.00
N ALA A 57 1.91 4.90 -5.02
CA ALA A 57 1.55 4.53 -3.65
C ALA A 57 0.15 3.90 -3.58
N ALA A 58 -0.80 4.36 -4.40
CA ALA A 58 -2.14 3.80 -4.49
C ALA A 58 -2.16 2.39 -5.11
N VAL A 59 -1.43 2.15 -6.21
CA VAL A 59 -1.25 0.81 -6.79
C VAL A 59 -0.72 -0.15 -5.72
N HIS A 60 0.39 0.21 -5.07
CA HIS A 60 1.03 -0.65 -4.09
C HIS A 60 0.17 -0.87 -2.83
N MET A 61 -0.58 0.14 -2.38
CA MET A 61 -1.53 -0.03 -1.28
C MET A 61 -2.62 -1.03 -1.63
N LEU A 62 -3.21 -0.91 -2.84
CA LEU A 62 -4.27 -1.80 -3.30
C LEU A 62 -3.76 -3.24 -3.51
N SER A 63 -2.59 -3.41 -4.14
CA SER A 63 -1.97 -4.72 -4.35
C SER A 63 -1.69 -5.44 -3.02
N ILE A 64 -1.08 -4.74 -2.04
CA ILE A 64 -0.85 -5.33 -0.72
C ILE A 64 -2.17 -5.63 0.00
N TYR A 65 -3.15 -4.74 -0.06
CA TYR A 65 -4.42 -4.95 0.62
C TYR A 65 -5.16 -6.18 0.08
N LEU A 66 -5.21 -6.34 -1.24
CA LEU A 66 -5.78 -7.52 -1.88
C LEU A 66 -5.00 -8.79 -1.53
N ALA A 67 -3.66 -8.72 -1.48
CA ALA A 67 -2.83 -9.85 -1.06
C ALA A 67 -3.05 -10.23 0.41
N MET A 68 -3.26 -9.24 1.29
CA MET A 68 -3.62 -9.47 2.69
C MET A 68 -4.98 -10.17 2.78
N LYS A 69 -6.00 -9.69 2.05
CA LYS A 69 -7.30 -10.38 1.94
C LYS A 69 -7.15 -11.81 1.43
N GLU A 70 -6.40 -12.01 0.34
CA GLU A 70 -6.13 -13.35 -0.22
C GLU A 70 -5.48 -14.27 0.82
N SER A 71 -4.55 -13.74 1.62
CA SER A 71 -3.80 -14.49 2.64
C SER A 71 -4.52 -14.61 3.98
N GLY A 72 -5.72 -14.05 4.13
CA GLY A 72 -6.47 -14.03 5.39
C GLY A 72 -5.84 -13.16 6.49
N ILE A 73 -4.99 -12.21 6.10
CA ILE A 73 -4.34 -11.25 7.00
C ILE A 73 -5.30 -10.10 7.25
N ASN A 74 -5.52 -9.76 8.51
CA ASN A 74 -6.37 -8.62 8.89
C ASN A 74 -5.52 -7.33 9.01
N PRO A 75 -5.64 -6.35 8.09
CA PRO A 75 -4.87 -5.12 8.14
C PRO A 75 -5.30 -4.15 9.25
N ASP A 76 -6.43 -4.36 9.93
CA ASP A 76 -6.90 -3.51 11.04
C ASP A 76 -6.47 -4.02 12.44
N CYS A 77 -5.65 -5.09 12.49
CA CYS A 77 -5.11 -5.59 13.76
C CYS A 77 -3.88 -4.79 14.24
N GLU A 78 -3.32 -5.17 15.39
CA GLU A 78 -2.11 -4.51 15.91
C GLU A 78 -0.91 -4.77 14.99
N ILE A 79 0.01 -3.80 14.90
CA ILE A 79 1.14 -3.89 13.95
C ILE A 79 2.02 -5.12 14.18
N ASP A 80 2.18 -5.58 15.42
CA ASP A 80 2.97 -6.77 15.73
C ASP A 80 2.27 -8.05 15.25
N GLU A 81 0.94 -8.08 15.26
CA GLU A 81 0.15 -9.18 14.73
C GLU A 81 0.20 -9.18 13.19
N ILE A 82 0.08 -8.01 12.54
CA ILE A 82 0.29 -7.88 11.08
C ILE A 82 1.67 -8.39 10.69
N ARG A 83 2.72 -7.97 11.42
CA ARG A 83 4.10 -8.41 11.16
C ARG A 83 4.23 -9.92 11.29
N LYS A 84 3.66 -10.50 12.35
CA LYS A 84 3.67 -11.95 12.57
C LYS A 84 2.99 -12.68 11.41
N GLN A 85 1.79 -12.28 11.03
CA GLN A 85 1.03 -12.88 9.93
C GLN A 85 1.78 -12.76 8.58
N ILE A 86 2.41 -11.63 8.30
CA ILE A 86 3.23 -11.45 7.08
C ILE A 86 4.47 -12.34 7.10
N ILE A 87 5.13 -12.49 8.27
CA ILE A 87 6.34 -13.32 8.40
C ILE A 87 6.02 -14.81 8.27
N GLU A 88 4.89 -15.25 8.81
CA GLU A 88 4.42 -16.64 8.79
C GLU A 88 3.75 -17.03 7.46
N SER A 89 3.32 -16.05 6.66
CA SER A 89 2.67 -16.29 5.37
C SER A 89 3.67 -16.37 4.22
N ASP A 90 3.91 -17.59 3.75
CA ASP A 90 4.65 -17.87 2.50
C ASP A 90 3.73 -17.99 1.27
N ARG A 91 2.44 -17.62 1.42
CA ARG A 91 1.46 -17.71 0.33
C ARG A 91 1.79 -16.74 -0.80
N GLU A 92 1.92 -17.28 -2.01
CA GLU A 92 2.03 -16.51 -3.24
C GLU A 92 0.69 -15.83 -3.56
N CYS A 93 0.74 -14.53 -3.87
CA CYS A 93 -0.44 -13.71 -4.11
C CYS A 93 -0.52 -13.31 -5.59
N ARG A 94 -1.72 -13.38 -6.16
CA ARG A 94 -1.91 -13.10 -7.61
C ARG A 94 -1.63 -11.63 -7.93
N ASN A 95 -1.98 -10.74 -7.02
CA ASN A 95 -1.81 -9.29 -7.17
C ASN A 95 -0.41 -8.80 -6.81
N LEU A 96 0.52 -9.72 -6.51
CA LEU A 96 1.94 -9.46 -6.24
C LEU A 96 2.85 -10.24 -7.20
N ASP A 97 2.36 -10.56 -8.40
CA ASP A 97 3.11 -11.31 -9.43
C ASP A 97 3.63 -12.68 -8.95
N GLY A 98 2.86 -13.36 -8.10
CA GLY A 98 3.25 -14.65 -7.51
C GLY A 98 4.23 -14.54 -6.35
N LEU A 99 4.56 -13.33 -5.88
CA LEU A 99 5.35 -13.13 -4.67
C LEU A 99 4.49 -13.29 -3.41
N SER A 100 5.12 -13.71 -2.32
CA SER A 100 4.54 -13.54 -0.98
C SER A 100 4.57 -12.06 -0.58
N ILE A 101 3.70 -11.65 0.36
CA ILE A 101 3.68 -10.26 0.86
C ILE A 101 5.05 -9.86 1.40
N LYS A 102 5.73 -10.76 2.11
CA LYS A 102 7.10 -10.56 2.60
C LYS A 102 8.10 -10.38 1.45
N GLY A 103 8.03 -11.23 0.42
CA GLY A 103 8.88 -11.13 -0.77
C GLY A 103 8.67 -9.80 -1.50
N TYR A 104 7.42 -9.42 -1.70
CA TYR A 104 7.04 -8.16 -2.33
C TYR A 104 7.55 -6.93 -1.56
N ILE A 105 7.30 -6.84 -0.25
CA ILE A 105 7.81 -5.74 0.59
C ILE A 105 9.33 -5.66 0.53
N SER A 106 10.03 -6.81 0.43
CA SER A 106 11.49 -6.82 0.33
C SER A 106 12.03 -6.24 -0.98
N ILE A 107 11.28 -6.37 -2.07
CA ILE A 107 11.63 -5.89 -3.42
C ILE A 107 11.19 -4.44 -3.63
N VAL A 108 10.00 -4.09 -3.17
CA VAL A 108 9.36 -2.78 -3.37
C VAL A 108 9.90 -1.70 -2.43
N LYS A 109 10.83 -2.04 -1.52
CA LYS A 109 11.70 -1.02 -0.91
C LYS A 109 12.29 -0.16 -2.03
N PRO A 110 12.31 1.17 -1.89
CA PRO A 110 12.50 2.08 -3.02
C PRO A 110 13.74 1.70 -3.84
N ILE A 111 13.50 0.95 -4.91
CA ILE A 111 14.42 0.80 -6.02
C ILE A 111 14.44 2.18 -6.65
N MET A 112 15.63 2.76 -6.76
CA MET A 112 15.86 4.08 -7.33
C MET A 112 14.95 4.35 -8.55
N GLY A 113 14.06 5.33 -8.42
CA GLY A 113 13.70 6.25 -9.51
C GLY A 113 13.05 5.69 -10.77
N PHE A 114 12.42 4.51 -10.77
CA PHE A 114 11.60 4.09 -11.91
C PHE A 114 10.12 4.33 -11.62
N SER A 115 9.68 5.57 -11.87
CA SER A 115 8.26 5.90 -11.99
C SER A 115 7.80 5.56 -13.41
N GLY A 116 6.99 4.52 -13.55
CA GLY A 116 6.17 4.30 -14.74
C GLY A 116 5.04 5.33 -14.80
N GLU A 117 5.37 6.61 -14.99
CA GLU A 117 4.45 7.65 -15.49
C GLU A 117 5.31 8.69 -16.19
N PHE A 118 5.85 8.29 -17.32
CA PHE A 118 6.41 9.24 -18.24
C PHE A 118 5.36 9.62 -19.31
N PRO A 119 5.39 10.84 -19.87
CA PRO A 119 4.37 11.36 -20.80
C PRO A 119 4.22 10.59 -22.12
N TRP A 120 4.89 9.45 -22.27
CA TRP A 120 4.81 8.52 -23.39
C TRP A 120 4.17 7.17 -23.04
N GLU A 121 3.77 6.93 -21.78
CA GLU A 121 2.96 5.77 -21.42
C GLU A 121 1.57 5.95 -22.02
N GLY A 122 1.15 4.97 -22.83
CA GLY A 122 -0.15 4.98 -23.45
C GLY A 122 -1.26 4.94 -22.41
N ASP A 123 -2.45 5.40 -22.78
CA ASP A 123 -3.64 5.44 -21.92
C ASP A 123 -3.96 4.07 -21.29
N ASP A 124 -3.40 2.97 -21.79
CA ASP A 124 -3.66 1.60 -21.36
C ASP A 124 -2.62 0.99 -20.39
N GLU A 125 -1.46 1.63 -20.18
CA GLU A 125 -0.31 1.03 -19.44
C GLU A 125 0.13 1.79 -18.17
N GLY A 126 -0.52 2.90 -17.85
CA GLY A 126 -0.20 3.72 -16.66
C GLY A 126 -0.80 3.21 -15.34
N PRO A 127 -0.30 3.69 -14.18
CA PRO A 127 -0.76 3.26 -12.86
C PRO A 127 -2.22 3.63 -12.58
N HIS A 128 -2.78 4.60 -13.29
CA HIS A 128 -4.22 4.91 -13.22
C HIS A 128 -5.10 3.74 -13.70
N CYS A 129 -4.70 3.07 -14.79
CA CYS A 129 -5.41 1.89 -15.29
C CYS A 129 -5.27 0.71 -14.33
N GLU A 130 -4.10 0.55 -13.72
CA GLU A 130 -3.89 -0.49 -12.72
C GLU A 130 -4.69 -0.21 -11.43
N ILE A 131 -4.76 1.04 -10.98
CA ILE A 131 -5.66 1.43 -9.86
C ILE A 131 -7.10 1.06 -10.18
N ASP A 132 -7.61 1.40 -11.37
CA ASP A 132 -8.99 1.10 -11.76
C ASP A 132 -9.25 -0.41 -11.80
N ARG A 133 -8.28 -1.20 -12.30
CA ARG A 133 -8.36 -2.66 -12.28
C ARG A 133 -8.40 -3.21 -10.87
N LEU A 134 -7.49 -2.79 -9.99
CA LEU A 134 -7.42 -3.26 -8.60
C LEU A 134 -8.66 -2.83 -7.80
N MET A 135 -9.19 -1.62 -8.04
CA MET A 135 -10.44 -1.15 -7.44
C MET A 135 -11.66 -1.97 -7.90
N LYS A 136 -11.70 -2.42 -9.15
CA LYS A 136 -12.75 -3.35 -9.62
C LYS A 136 -12.66 -4.70 -8.92
N LEU A 137 -11.44 -5.25 -8.75
CA LEU A 137 -11.23 -6.49 -8.01
C LEU A 137 -11.66 -6.36 -6.54
N LEU A 138 -11.32 -5.23 -5.92
CA LEU A 138 -11.73 -4.94 -4.54
C LEU A 138 -13.25 -4.95 -4.39
N LYS A 139 -13.97 -4.25 -5.28
CA LYS A 139 -15.44 -4.20 -5.27
C LYS A 139 -16.10 -5.54 -5.63
N GLY A 140 -15.45 -6.36 -6.46
CA GLY A 140 -15.94 -7.69 -6.82
C GLY A 140 -15.84 -8.71 -5.68
N ASN A 141 -14.84 -8.56 -4.81
CA ASN A 141 -14.60 -9.46 -3.68
C ASN A 141 -15.48 -9.15 -2.45
N ASP A 142 -16.13 -7.99 -2.38
CA ASP A 142 -17.05 -7.64 -1.29
C ASP A 142 -18.50 -8.16 -1.54
N GLY A 143 -18.69 -8.99 -2.58
CA GLY A 143 -19.98 -9.51 -3.04
C GLY A 143 -20.16 -11.04 -3.01
N GLU A 144 -19.24 -11.79 -2.42
CA GLU A 144 -19.37 -13.25 -2.14
C GLU A 144 -19.50 -13.56 -0.66
#